data_AF-F8X357-F1
#
_entry.id   AF-F8X357-F1
#
_cell.length_a   1.000
_cell.length_b   1.000
_cell.length_c   1.000
_cell.angle_alpha   90.00
_cell.angle_beta   90.00
_cell.angle_gamma   90.00
#
_symmetry.space_group_name_H-M   'P 1'
#
loop_
_entity.id
_entity.type
_entity.pdbx_description
1 polymer ?
#
loop_
_entity_poly.entity_id
_entity_poly.type
_entity_poly.pdbx_seq_one_letter_code
_entity_poly.pdbx_strand_id
1 'polypeptide(L)'
;MKSISYLFMMCLFLSCNISSRKEYAIDVINSSYEGQIIDKYIDNSNHAAKVVKVYTINNDTLNITVDFYPESWNFLNVGDFIVKKYGKRSIEIKKKNGGRREFPLYIPN
;
A
#
# COMPACT_ATOMS: atom_id res chain seq x y z
N MET A 1 31.49 33.13 28.12
CA MET A 1 31.11 32.25 27.00
C MET A 1 30.43 31.01 27.59
N LYS A 2 29.11 30.94 27.53
CA LYS A 2 28.34 29.81 28.08
C LYS A 2 28.06 28.84 26.94
N SER A 3 28.65 27.64 27.01
CA SER A 3 28.44 26.57 26.05
C SER A 3 26.97 26.13 26.09
N ILE A 4 26.29 26.29 24.96
CA ILE A 4 24.92 25.83 24.77
C ILE A 4 24.95 24.29 24.73
N SER A 5 24.27 23.67 25.69
CA SER A 5 24.04 22.23 25.75
C SER A 5 23.08 21.83 24.63
N TYR A 6 23.63 21.35 23.51
CA TYR A 6 22.85 20.81 22.39
C TYR A 6 22.44 19.33 22.58
N LEU A 7 22.60 18.76 23.78
CA LEU A 7 22.45 17.31 23.97
C LEU A 7 21.01 16.84 24.26
N PHE A 8 20.02 17.73 24.39
CA PHE A 8 18.65 17.33 24.76
C PHE A 8 17.62 17.44 23.63
N MET A 9 18.03 17.83 22.42
CA MET A 9 17.12 18.11 21.30
C MET A 9 17.32 17.12 20.14
N MET A 10 17.58 15.84 20.43
CA MET A 10 17.76 14.82 19.38
C MET A 10 17.04 13.50 19.68
N CYS A 11 16.01 13.53 20.54
CA CYS A 11 15.16 12.37 20.83
C CYS A 11 13.71 12.52 20.31
N LEU A 12 13.35 13.65 19.70
CA LEU A 12 11.96 13.92 19.27
C LEU A 12 11.64 13.54 17.81
N PHE A 13 12.58 12.93 17.07
CA PHE A 13 12.34 12.46 15.70
C PHE A 13 12.20 10.94 15.56
N LEU A 14 12.19 10.19 16.67
CA LEU A 14 12.06 8.72 16.67
C LEU A 14 10.66 8.23 17.04
N SER A 15 9.68 9.12 17.25
CA SER A 15 8.27 8.74 17.30
C SER A 15 7.77 8.49 15.87
N CYS A 16 8.30 7.43 15.26
CA CYS A 16 7.64 6.78 14.15
C CYS A 16 6.27 6.37 14.70
N ASN A 17 5.20 6.99 14.20
CA ASN A 17 3.83 6.62 14.54
C ASN A 17 3.63 5.16 14.10
N ILE A 18 3.87 4.23 15.03
CA ILE A 18 3.28 2.89 15.03
C ILE A 18 1.81 3.10 15.41
N SER A 19 1.04 3.83 14.59
CA SER A 19 -0.38 3.51 14.47
C SER A 19 -0.41 2.04 14.08
N SER A 20 -0.98 1.21 14.95
CA SER A 20 -0.66 -0.23 14.97
C SER A 20 -0.98 -0.83 13.60
N ARG A 21 -0.08 -1.65 13.03
CA ARG A 21 -0.32 -2.33 11.73
C ARG A 21 -1.66 -3.09 11.68
N LYS A 22 -2.24 -3.42 12.85
CA LYS A 22 -3.57 -4.01 13.00
C LYS A 22 -4.71 -3.08 12.59
N GLU A 23 -4.64 -1.79 12.95
CA GLU A 23 -5.63 -0.79 12.53
C GLU A 23 -5.62 -0.61 11.01
N TYR A 24 -4.42 -0.47 10.42
CA TYR A 24 -4.28 -0.42 8.96
C TYR A 24 -4.79 -1.69 8.26
N ALA A 25 -4.59 -2.87 8.87
CA ALA A 25 -5.12 -4.10 8.30
C ALA A 25 -6.66 -4.12 8.28
N ILE A 26 -7.32 -3.54 9.28
CA ILE A 26 -8.78 -3.41 9.31
C ILE A 26 -9.25 -2.48 8.19
N ASP A 27 -8.59 -1.33 8.02
CA ASP A 27 -8.91 -0.39 6.93
C ASP A 27 -8.73 -1.04 5.54
N VAL A 28 -7.64 -1.81 5.36
CA VAL A 28 -7.42 -2.57 4.13
C VAL A 28 -8.52 -3.62 3.91
N ILE A 29 -8.95 -4.33 4.95
CA ILE A 29 -10.06 -5.30 4.86
C ILE A 29 -11.36 -4.60 4.46
N ASN A 30 -11.65 -3.44 5.05
CA ASN A 30 -12.85 -2.65 4.82
C ASN A 30 -12.78 -1.76 3.57
N SER A 31 -11.67 -1.78 2.83
CA SER A 31 -11.56 -1.10 1.55
C SER A 31 -12.22 -1.89 0.41
N SER A 32 -12.73 -1.17 -0.58
CA SER A 32 -13.22 -1.71 -1.84
C SER A 32 -12.80 -0.79 -2.98
N TYR A 33 -12.20 -1.36 -4.02
CA TYR A 33 -11.77 -0.64 -5.20
C TYR A 33 -11.68 -1.57 -6.40
N GLU A 34 -11.91 -1.00 -7.58
CA GLU A 34 -11.81 -1.71 -8.84
C GLU A 34 -11.34 -0.73 -9.91
N GLY A 35 -10.32 -1.11 -10.68
CA GLY A 35 -9.77 -0.23 -11.71
C GLY A 35 -8.53 -0.75 -12.40
N GLN A 36 -8.07 0.04 -13.37
CA GLN A 36 -6.86 -0.24 -14.13
C GLN A 36 -5.65 0.37 -13.43
N ILE A 37 -4.56 -0.40 -13.32
CA ILE A 37 -3.28 0.11 -12.83
C ILE A 37 -2.70 1.02 -13.91
N ILE A 38 -2.51 2.29 -13.59
CA ILE A 38 -1.95 3.31 -14.50
C ILE A 38 -0.52 3.69 -14.15
N ASP A 39 -0.08 3.40 -12.92
CA ASP A 39 1.31 3.60 -12.49
C ASP A 39 1.71 2.58 -11.41
N LYS A 40 3.01 2.33 -11.28
CA LYS A 40 3.62 1.38 -10.35
C LYS A 40 4.99 1.91 -9.91
N TYR A 41 5.13 2.26 -8.63
CA TYR A 41 6.35 2.88 -8.12
C TYR A 41 6.62 2.53 -6.64
N ILE A 42 7.83 2.84 -6.19
CA ILE A 42 8.22 2.73 -4.78
C ILE A 42 8.21 4.13 -4.19
N ASP A 43 7.39 4.35 -3.17
CA ASP A 43 7.29 5.61 -2.45
C ASP A 43 8.39 5.69 -1.38
N ASN A 44 9.53 6.26 -1.76
CA ASN A 44 10.67 6.42 -0.86
C ASN A 44 10.39 7.41 0.29
N SER A 45 9.36 8.25 0.17
CA SER A 45 8.95 9.16 1.25
C SER A 45 8.09 8.46 2.30
N ASN A 46 7.53 7.29 1.97
CA ASN A 46 6.71 6.47 2.85
C ASN A 46 7.34 5.09 3.07
N HIS A 47 8.50 5.06 3.74
CA HIS A 47 9.21 3.81 4.10
C HIS A 47 9.45 2.85 2.92
N ALA A 48 9.68 3.39 1.71
CA ALA A 48 9.82 2.61 0.48
C ALA A 48 8.61 1.69 0.21
N ALA A 49 7.41 2.19 0.50
CA ALA A 49 6.17 1.46 0.28
C ALA A 49 5.97 1.16 -1.21
N LYS A 50 5.54 -0.04 -1.53
CA LYS A 50 5.20 -0.43 -2.91
C LYS A 50 3.80 0.05 -3.22
N VAL A 51 3.67 0.98 -4.16
CA VAL A 51 2.41 1.65 -4.47
C VAL A 51 2.04 1.45 -5.94
N VAL A 52 0.76 1.23 -6.19
CA VAL A 52 0.17 1.31 -7.52
C VAL A 52 -0.85 2.44 -7.57
N LYS A 53 -0.81 3.22 -8.65
CA LYS A 53 -1.87 4.19 -8.95
C LYS A 53 -2.91 3.49 -9.83
N VAL A 54 -4.17 3.59 -9.43
CA VAL A 54 -5.30 2.93 -10.08
C VAL A 54 -6.26 3.98 -10.58
N TYR A 55 -6.61 3.91 -11.86
CA TYR A 55 -7.74 4.63 -12.44
C TYR A 55 -9.00 3.77 -12.23
N THR A 56 -9.90 4.25 -11.38
CA THR A 56 -11.07 3.49 -10.94
C THR A 56 -12.17 3.48 -11.99
N ILE A 57 -13.08 2.52 -11.88
CA ILE A 57 -14.29 2.48 -12.72
C ILE A 57 -15.20 3.71 -12.54
N ASN A 58 -15.03 4.48 -11.46
CA ASN A 58 -15.78 5.69 -11.18
C ASN A 58 -15.10 6.97 -11.72
N ASN A 59 -14.07 6.82 -12.55
CA ASN A 59 -13.25 7.92 -13.10
C ASN A 59 -12.41 8.69 -12.06
N ASP A 60 -12.06 8.06 -10.95
CA ASP A 60 -11.14 8.63 -9.94
C ASP A 60 -9.75 8.00 -10.04
N THR A 61 -8.76 8.60 -9.38
CA THR A 61 -7.44 7.98 -9.18
C THR A 61 -7.20 7.67 -7.71
N LEU A 62 -6.74 6.45 -7.42
CA LEU A 62 -6.40 5.98 -6.08
C LEU A 62 -4.95 5.48 -6.02
N ASN A 63 -4.23 5.81 -4.95
CA ASN A 63 -2.93 5.21 -4.64
C ASN A 63 -3.15 4.05 -3.67
N ILE A 64 -2.63 2.88 -4.02
CA ILE A 64 -2.86 1.64 -3.27
C ILE A 64 -1.51 1.05 -2.89
N THR A 65 -1.27 0.94 -1.58
CA THR A 65 -0.11 0.24 -1.05
C THR A 65 -0.32 -1.27 -1.16
N VAL A 66 0.56 -1.96 -1.88
CA VAL A 66 0.46 -3.41 -2.12
C VAL A 66 1.41 -4.23 -1.25
N ASP A 67 2.11 -3.62 -0.29
CA ASP A 67 2.96 -4.32 0.69
C ASP A 67 2.19 -5.33 1.55
N PHE A 68 0.88 -5.11 1.74
CA PHE A 68 0.00 -6.07 2.40
C PHE A 68 -0.30 -7.32 1.54
N TYR A 69 0.13 -7.33 0.28
CA TYR A 69 -0.02 -8.42 -0.68
C TYR A 69 1.34 -8.70 -1.34
N PRO A 70 2.35 -9.20 -0.60
CA PRO A 70 3.76 -9.14 -1.00
C PRO A 70 4.04 -9.78 -2.36
N GLU A 71 3.42 -10.92 -2.64
CA GLU A 71 3.58 -11.65 -3.90
C GLU A 71 2.91 -10.94 -5.10
N SER A 72 2.00 -10.01 -4.86
CA SER A 72 1.30 -9.29 -5.92
C SER A 72 2.23 -8.34 -6.69
N TRP A 73 3.25 -7.77 -6.03
CA TRP A 73 4.12 -6.76 -6.61
C TRP A 73 4.85 -7.26 -7.86
N ASN A 74 5.40 -8.48 -7.81
CA ASN A 74 6.12 -9.05 -8.95
C ASN A 74 5.18 -9.57 -10.03
N PHE A 75 3.92 -9.81 -9.68
CA PHE A 75 2.92 -10.23 -10.65
C PHE A 75 2.36 -9.04 -11.41
N LEU A 76 1.86 -8.01 -10.73
CA LEU A 76 1.11 -6.90 -11.34
C LEU A 76 1.98 -6.01 -12.25
N ASN A 77 1.36 -5.44 -13.28
CA ASN A 77 1.97 -4.49 -14.21
C ASN A 77 1.00 -3.36 -14.55
N VAL A 78 1.54 -2.26 -15.09
CA VAL A 78 0.72 -1.19 -15.66
C VAL A 78 -0.16 -1.73 -16.78
N GLY A 79 -1.44 -1.36 -16.76
CA GLY A 79 -2.48 -1.80 -17.67
C GLY A 79 -3.24 -3.03 -17.21
N ASP A 80 -2.77 -3.76 -16.18
CA ASP A 80 -3.56 -4.80 -15.52
C ASP A 80 -4.72 -4.18 -14.74
N PHE A 81 -5.68 -5.02 -14.37
CA PHE A 81 -6.85 -4.61 -13.64
C PHE A 81 -6.85 -5.22 -12.25
N ILE A 82 -7.06 -4.40 -11.22
CA ILE A 82 -7.02 -4.79 -9.82
C ILE A 82 -8.42 -4.67 -9.22
N VAL A 83 -8.80 -5.67 -8.43
CA VAL A 83 -10.10 -5.73 -7.76
C VAL A 83 -9.90 -6.08 -6.28
N LYS A 84 -10.44 -5.24 -5.40
CA LYS A 84 -10.58 -5.48 -3.97
C LYS A 84 -12.04 -5.33 -3.59
N LYS A 85 -12.58 -6.35 -2.93
CA LYS A 85 -13.96 -6.33 -2.41
C LYS A 85 -13.95 -6.05 -0.91
N TYR A 86 -14.94 -5.28 -0.46
CA TYR A 86 -15.18 -5.04 0.97
C TYR A 86 -15.21 -6.35 1.77
N GLY A 87 -14.54 -6.37 2.93
CA GLY A 87 -14.46 -7.54 3.82
C GLY A 87 -13.55 -8.68 3.33
N LYS A 88 -13.10 -8.65 2.06
CA LYS A 88 -12.24 -9.71 1.51
C LYS A 88 -10.79 -9.49 1.94
N ARG A 89 -10.14 -10.53 2.47
CA ARG A 89 -8.72 -10.52 2.86
C ARG A 89 -7.81 -10.85 1.68
N SER A 90 -8.08 -10.31 0.51
CA SER A 90 -7.29 -10.54 -0.71
C SER A 90 -7.61 -9.51 -1.79
N ILE A 91 -6.70 -9.41 -2.77
CA ILE A 91 -6.93 -8.71 -4.04
C ILE A 91 -6.90 -9.70 -5.20
N GLU A 92 -7.66 -9.42 -6.24
CA GLU A 92 -7.56 -10.12 -7.52
C GLU A 92 -6.85 -9.21 -8.54
N ILE A 93 -5.87 -9.76 -9.25
CA ILE A 93 -5.22 -9.11 -10.38
C ILE A 93 -5.61 -9.85 -11.65
N LYS A 94 -6.22 -9.13 -12.60
CA LYS A 94 -6.58 -9.61 -13.93
C LYS A 94 -5.63 -9.01 -14.97
N LYS A 95 -5.03 -9.87 -15.77
CA LYS A 95 -4.14 -9.53 -16.88
C LYS A 95 -4.95 -9.18 -18.12
N LYS A 96 -4.37 -8.34 -18.99
CA LYS A 96 -4.92 -8.06 -20.32
C LYS A 96 -5.13 -9.33 -21.17
N ASN A 97 -4.27 -10.35 -20.99
CA ASN A 97 -4.36 -11.62 -21.72
C ASN A 97 -5.34 -12.64 -21.09
N GLY A 98 -6.16 -12.21 -20.11
CA GLY A 98 -7.15 -13.08 -19.45
C GLY A 98 -6.64 -13.90 -18.27
N GLY A 99 -5.33 -13.90 -18.00
CA GLY A 99 -4.79 -14.50 -16.78
C GLY A 99 -5.32 -13.80 -15.52
N ARG A 100 -5.68 -14.54 -14.48
CA ARG A 100 -6.11 -13.97 -13.19
C ARG A 100 -5.43 -14.68 -12.04
N ARG A 101 -5.11 -13.94 -10.98
CA ARG A 101 -4.57 -14.50 -9.73
C ARG A 101 -5.06 -13.70 -8.53
N GLU A 102 -5.40 -14.42 -7.47
CA GLU A 102 -5.77 -13.85 -6.19
C GLU A 102 -4.55 -13.84 -5.25
N PHE A 103 -4.36 -12.74 -4.53
CA PHE A 103 -3.28 -12.55 -3.58
C PHE A 103 -3.86 -12.31 -2.18
N PRO A 104 -3.61 -13.21 -1.21
CA PRO A 104 -4.12 -13.06 0.13
C PRO A 104 -3.40 -11.92 0.86
N LEU A 105 -4.14 -11.27 1.76
CA LEU A 105 -3.63 -10.30 2.69
C LEU A 105 -2.64 -10.98 3.64
N TYR A 106 -1.44 -10.44 3.72
CA TYR A 106 -0.42 -10.84 4.68
C TYR A 106 -0.30 -9.79 5.77
N ILE A 107 -0.56 -10.21 7.01
CA ILE A 107 -0.33 -9.41 8.21
C ILE A 107 0.74 -10.18 9.00
N PRO A 108 2.00 -9.71 9.02
CA PRO A 108 3.00 -10.32 9.88
C PRO A 108 2.55 -10.20 11.34
N ASN A 109 2.70 -11.30 12.08
CA ASN A 109 2.41 -11.38 13.51
C ASN A 109 3.30 -10.45 14.34
#